data_AF-A0A7K3EY59-F1
#
_entry.id   AF-A0A7K3EY59-F1
#
_cell.length_a   1.000
_cell.length_b   1.000
_cell.length_c   1.000
_cell.angle_alpha   90.00
_cell.angle_beta   90.00
_cell.angle_gamma   90.00
#
_symmetry.space_group_name_H-M   'P 1'
#
loop_
_entity.id
_entity.type
_entity.pdbx_description
1 polymer ?
#
loop_
_entity_poly.entity_id
_entity_poly.type
_entity_poly.pdbx_seq_one_letter_code
_entity_poly.pdbx_strand_id
1 'polypeptide(L)'
;MFDPVIAPSGTLLGLLQRGRGDGTLHALTAPRPEALAALNHCVLHDPRHDWQVENRSLYYARLYLDLAGGLDAVEAHLFDPEDVLNADESRTGLALAVLGHLASYGRTDALELLRRYAAHGVNWAWALDELALRDDDAGLRALAAPVLARFPRDPEGDAELAVAVRDAFEPRPWRLWADDPRESIATRVRAAHETGSFDRWQRQMNSTGPRPGWSVRAVFEWAEQGVERGTALHVPAARCLTAVAGPEDRSEIVEAARSGTEGARCTALHYLSDANDPEVLDLIEGAAATGPTPVVEAAVA
;
A
#
# COMPACT_ATOMS: atom_id res chain seq x y z
N MET A 1 26.88 1.94 25.69
CA MET A 1 25.89 1.91 26.79
C MET A 1 24.57 2.17 26.10
N PHE A 2 23.69 1.16 25.99
CA PHE A 2 22.39 1.34 25.34
C PHE A 2 21.56 2.21 26.27
N ASP A 3 21.25 3.44 25.83
CA ASP A 3 20.29 4.27 26.52
C ASP A 3 18.93 3.58 26.40
N PRO A 4 18.27 3.18 27.50
CA PRO A 4 16.99 2.54 27.39
C PRO A 4 16.00 3.54 26.77
N VAL A 5 15.40 3.17 25.63
CA VAL A 5 14.33 3.91 24.93
C VAL A 5 13.22 4.34 25.91
N ILE A 6 13.06 3.59 27.00
CA ILE A 6 12.08 3.84 28.05
C ILE A 6 12.76 4.12 29.39
N ALA A 7 12.47 5.26 30.01
CA ALA A 7 12.93 5.67 31.32
C ALA A 7 12.39 4.75 32.46
N PRO A 8 12.98 4.79 33.68
CA PRO A 8 12.53 3.95 34.79
C PRO A 8 11.03 4.13 35.12
N SER A 9 10.36 3.04 35.52
CA SER A 9 8.89 3.01 35.75
C SER A 9 8.36 3.93 36.84
N GLY A 10 9.22 4.36 37.76
CA GLY A 10 8.86 5.32 38.81
C GLY A 10 9.04 6.79 38.43
N THR A 11 9.61 7.11 37.27
CA THR A 11 9.80 8.51 36.85
C THR A 11 8.59 9.01 36.05
N LEU A 12 8.34 10.33 36.08
CA LEU A 12 7.27 10.94 35.30
C LEU A 12 7.40 10.62 33.80
N LEU A 13 8.59 10.80 33.24
CA LEU A 13 8.87 10.45 31.84
C LEU A 13 8.53 8.99 31.56
N GLY A 14 8.97 8.09 32.43
CA GLY A 14 8.68 6.68 32.28
C GLY A 14 7.18 6.34 32.36
N LEU A 15 6.41 7.05 33.16
CA LEU A 15 4.95 6.86 33.22
C LEU A 15 4.28 7.32 31.92
N LEU A 16 4.69 8.48 31.39
CA LEU A 16 4.18 9.02 30.13
C LEU A 16 4.55 8.18 28.92
N GLN A 17 5.79 7.66 28.85
CA GLN A 17 6.26 6.79 27.77
C GLN A 17 5.54 5.44 27.73
N ARG A 18 4.91 5.01 28.82
CA ARG A 18 4.13 3.77 28.87
C ARG A 18 2.63 3.98 28.71
N GLY A 19 2.17 5.22 28.58
CA GLY A 19 0.74 5.55 28.46
C GLY A 19 -0.10 5.07 29.66
N ARG A 20 0.47 4.98 30.87
CA ARG A 20 -0.30 4.58 32.05
C ARG A 20 -1.28 5.69 32.41
N GLY A 21 -2.54 5.35 32.74
CA GLY A 21 -3.57 6.33 33.14
C GLY A 21 -3.11 7.24 34.29
N ASP A 22 -2.35 6.71 35.24
CA ASP A 22 -1.77 7.49 36.34
C ASP A 22 -0.74 8.53 35.85
N GLY A 23 -0.10 8.31 34.69
CA GLY A 23 0.86 9.24 34.11
C GLY A 23 0.27 10.64 33.86
N THR A 24 -1.02 10.72 33.50
CA THR A 24 -1.71 12.01 33.39
C THR A 24 -1.84 12.70 34.73
N LEU A 25 -2.28 11.97 35.76
CA LEU A 25 -2.44 12.53 37.10
C LEU A 25 -1.09 13.01 37.65
N HIS A 26 -0.04 12.20 37.48
CA HIS A 26 1.31 12.58 37.86
C HIS A 26 1.79 13.83 37.11
N ALA A 27 1.56 13.93 35.80
CA ALA A 27 1.92 15.12 35.02
C ALA A 27 1.19 16.38 35.50
N LEU A 28 -0.11 16.29 35.81
CA LEU A 28 -0.90 17.43 36.29
C LEU A 28 -0.51 17.88 37.70
N THR A 29 0.05 16.98 38.52
CA THR A 29 0.53 17.30 39.88
C THR A 29 2.01 17.72 39.93
N ALA A 30 2.79 17.44 38.89
CA ALA A 30 4.20 17.80 38.82
C ALA A 30 4.38 19.30 38.51
N PRO A 31 5.57 19.88 38.79
CA PRO A 31 5.91 21.21 38.30
C PRO A 31 5.70 21.28 36.78
N ARG A 32 4.87 22.23 36.32
CA ARG A 32 4.50 22.35 34.90
C ARG A 32 5.69 22.31 33.93
N PRO A 33 6.83 22.99 34.18
CA PRO A 33 7.99 22.89 33.29
C PRO A 33 8.55 21.45 33.16
N GLU A 34 8.56 20.68 34.24
CA GLU A 34 9.04 19.29 34.23
C GLU A 34 8.06 18.38 33.48
N ALA A 35 6.76 18.58 33.69
CA ALA A 35 5.72 17.84 32.97
C ALA A 35 5.76 18.12 31.47
N LEU A 36 5.91 19.39 31.07
CA LEU A 36 6.07 19.77 29.66
C LEU A 36 7.37 19.23 29.06
N ALA A 37 8.48 19.24 29.80
CA ALA A 37 9.73 18.64 29.32
C ALA A 37 9.59 17.13 29.07
N ALA A 38 8.94 16.40 29.99
CA ALA A 38 8.69 14.97 29.83
C ALA A 38 7.69 14.67 28.69
N LEU A 39 6.65 15.48 28.54
CA LEU A 39 5.68 15.39 27.45
C LEU A 39 6.35 15.64 26.10
N ASN A 40 7.11 16.73 25.97
CA ASN A 40 7.87 17.04 24.77
C ASN A 40 8.80 15.88 24.43
N HIS A 41 9.55 15.34 25.40
CA HIS A 41 10.41 14.19 25.16
C HIS A 41 9.66 13.02 24.50
N CYS A 42 8.47 12.66 25.01
CA CYS A 42 7.66 11.59 24.43
C CYS A 42 7.15 11.90 23.01
N VAL A 43 6.79 13.15 22.72
CA VAL A 43 6.25 13.53 21.41
C VAL A 43 7.35 13.66 20.35
N LEU A 44 8.54 14.11 20.75
CA LEU A 44 9.69 14.28 19.85
C LEU A 44 10.48 12.98 19.66
N HIS A 45 10.44 12.07 20.63
CA HIS A 45 11.14 10.79 20.61
C HIS A 45 10.11 9.68 20.86
N ASP A 46 9.45 9.23 19.79
CA ASP A 46 8.33 8.31 19.86
C ASP A 46 8.68 7.05 20.68
N PRO A 47 8.07 6.86 21.87
CA PRO A 47 8.38 5.74 22.74
C PRO A 47 7.59 4.47 22.37
N ARG A 48 6.78 4.51 21.30
CA ARG A 48 6.00 3.37 20.85
C ARG A 48 6.92 2.36 20.18
N HIS A 49 6.72 1.07 20.49
CA HIS A 49 7.47 0.01 19.82
C HIS A 49 6.93 -0.24 18.41
N ASP A 50 5.61 -0.18 18.26
CA ASP A 50 4.90 -0.28 16.99
C ASP A 50 3.82 0.80 16.93
N TRP A 51 4.05 1.81 16.12
CA TRP A 51 3.17 2.96 15.97
C TRP A 51 1.89 2.65 15.18
N GLN A 52 1.83 1.51 14.47
CA GLN A 52 0.67 1.11 13.67
C GLN A 52 -0.47 0.55 14.55
N VAL A 53 -0.11 -0.04 15.69
CA VAL A 53 -1.06 -0.69 16.62
C VAL A 53 -1.33 0.14 17.88
N GLU A 54 -0.55 1.20 18.11
CA GLU A 54 -0.64 2.02 19.31
C GLU A 54 -0.90 3.51 19.01
N ASN A 55 -2.02 4.03 19.52
CA ASN A 55 -2.41 5.43 19.37
C ASN A 55 -2.25 6.21 20.69
N ARG A 56 -1.11 6.92 20.83
CA ARG A 56 -0.82 7.81 21.97
C ARG A 56 -0.95 9.30 21.65
N SER A 57 -1.19 9.66 20.39
CA SER A 57 -1.25 11.06 19.96
C SER A 57 -2.41 11.80 20.63
N LEU A 58 -3.59 11.18 20.75
CA LEU A 58 -4.74 11.76 21.46
C LEU A 58 -4.44 12.04 22.94
N TYR A 59 -3.76 11.09 23.59
CA TYR A 59 -3.36 11.18 24.99
C TYR A 59 -2.41 12.37 25.21
N TYR A 60 -1.35 12.47 24.40
CA TYR A 60 -0.40 13.57 24.51
C TYR A 60 -1.01 14.92 24.13
N ALA A 61 -1.87 14.98 23.10
CA ALA A 61 -2.59 16.20 22.73
C ALA A 61 -3.47 16.71 23.87
N ARG A 62 -4.16 15.80 24.58
CA ARG A 62 -4.96 16.17 25.74
C ARG A 62 -4.10 16.76 26.87
N LEU A 63 -2.94 16.15 27.15
CA LEU A 63 -1.99 16.68 28.12
C LEU A 63 -1.43 18.04 27.74
N TYR A 64 -1.16 18.30 26.46
CA TYR A 64 -0.78 19.64 26.00
C TYR A 64 -1.84 20.69 26.33
N LEU A 65 -3.13 20.36 26.21
CA LEU A 65 -4.21 21.27 26.59
C LEU A 65 -4.28 21.47 28.11
N ASP A 66 -4.29 20.38 28.87
CA ASP A 66 -4.45 20.44 30.32
C ASP A 66 -3.24 21.12 31.00
N LEU A 67 -2.04 21.03 30.42
CA LEU A 67 -0.83 21.72 30.86
C LEU A 67 -0.61 23.08 30.19
N ALA A 68 -1.51 23.53 29.30
CA ALA A 68 -1.35 24.73 28.48
C ALA A 68 0.04 24.81 27.80
N GLY A 69 0.51 23.71 27.20
CA GLY A 69 1.82 23.64 26.56
C GLY A 69 1.90 24.43 25.24
N GLY A 70 3.04 25.09 25.04
CA GLY A 70 3.42 25.73 23.77
C GLY A 70 3.99 24.71 22.77
N LEU A 71 4.13 25.12 21.51
CA LEU A 71 4.54 24.24 20.41
C LEU A 71 5.98 24.47 19.93
N ASP A 72 6.74 25.39 20.53
CA ASP A 72 8.09 25.77 20.06
C ASP A 72 9.03 24.57 19.90
N ALA A 73 9.00 23.62 20.84
CA ALA A 73 9.83 22.41 20.77
C ALA A 73 9.38 21.46 19.65
N VAL A 74 8.08 21.38 19.39
CA VAL A 74 7.52 20.59 18.28
C VAL A 74 7.88 21.22 16.95
N GLU A 75 7.76 22.55 16.82
CA GLU A 75 8.17 23.28 15.62
C GLU A 75 9.66 23.07 15.33
N ALA A 76 10.52 23.24 16.33
CA ALA A 76 11.96 23.04 16.15
C ALA A 76 12.31 21.61 15.70
N HIS A 77 11.64 20.61 16.28
CA HIS A 77 11.83 19.20 15.90
C HIS A 77 11.39 18.89 14.48
N LEU A 78 10.23 19.41 14.08
CA LEU A 78 9.67 19.18 12.75
C LEU A 78 10.53 19.84 11.66
N PHE A 79 11.07 21.04 11.90
CA PHE A 79 11.91 21.73 10.93
C PHE A 79 13.42 21.51 11.16
N ASP A 80 13.79 20.40 11.78
CA ASP A 80 15.18 20.07 12.01
C ASP A 80 15.90 19.76 10.67
N PRO A 81 17.05 20.37 10.37
CA PRO A 81 17.80 20.11 9.15
C PRO A 81 18.21 18.64 8.95
N GLU A 82 18.30 17.85 10.02
CA GLU A 82 18.63 16.41 9.94
C GLU A 82 17.58 15.61 9.15
N ASP A 83 16.33 16.10 9.05
CA ASP A 83 15.28 15.44 8.27
C ASP A 83 15.62 15.32 6.78
N VAL A 84 16.49 16.20 6.26
CA VAL A 84 16.96 16.09 4.87
C VAL A 84 17.83 14.85 4.67
N LEU A 85 18.50 14.39 5.72
CA LEU A 85 19.41 13.24 5.69
C LEU A 85 18.75 11.95 6.19
N ASN A 86 17.67 12.07 6.97
CA ASN A 86 16.92 10.95 7.52
C ASN A 86 15.46 10.99 7.09
N ALA A 87 15.12 10.18 6.09
CA ALA A 87 13.76 10.05 5.56
C ALA A 87 12.86 9.09 6.38
N ASP A 88 13.27 8.70 7.60
CA ASP A 88 12.44 7.86 8.46
C ASP A 88 11.21 8.65 8.96
N GLU A 89 10.05 8.32 8.38
CA GLU A 89 8.76 8.93 8.69
C GLU A 89 8.41 8.84 10.20
N SER A 90 8.91 7.81 10.90
CA SER A 90 8.63 7.57 12.31
C SER A 90 9.13 8.69 13.23
N ARG A 91 10.15 9.45 12.82
CA ARG A 91 10.71 10.58 13.58
C ARG A 91 9.66 11.68 13.82
N THR A 92 8.78 11.92 12.84
CA THR A 92 7.85 13.05 12.86
C THR A 92 6.39 12.64 13.01
N GLY A 93 6.04 11.38 12.69
CA GLY A 93 4.66 10.90 12.65
C GLY A 93 3.87 11.15 13.96
N LEU A 94 4.46 10.88 15.13
CA LEU A 94 3.79 11.13 16.41
C LEU A 94 3.52 12.62 16.64
N ALA A 95 4.51 13.48 16.37
CA ALA A 95 4.37 14.92 16.52
C ALA A 95 3.27 15.48 15.61
N LEU A 96 3.22 15.04 14.35
CA LEU A 96 2.18 15.44 13.39
C LEU A 96 0.78 14.97 13.84
N ALA A 97 0.65 13.73 14.29
CA ALA A 97 -0.61 13.21 14.81
C ALA A 97 -1.10 13.97 16.06
N VAL A 98 -0.17 14.36 16.96
CA VAL A 98 -0.48 15.21 18.13
C VAL A 98 -0.99 16.58 17.68
N LEU A 99 -0.31 17.22 16.72
CA LEU A 99 -0.77 18.50 16.17
C LEU A 99 -2.15 18.37 15.51
N GLY A 100 -2.42 17.24 14.82
CA GLY A 100 -3.72 16.94 14.26
C GLY A 100 -4.80 16.97 15.33
N HIS A 101 -4.63 16.21 16.43
CA HIS A 101 -5.59 16.24 17.52
C HIS A 101 -5.73 17.62 18.18
N LEU A 102 -4.65 18.37 18.35
CA LEU A 102 -4.72 19.74 18.87
C LEU A 102 -5.54 20.66 17.95
N ALA A 103 -5.35 20.56 16.63
CA ALA A 103 -6.17 21.28 15.65
C ALA A 103 -7.65 20.90 15.76
N SER A 104 -7.98 19.61 15.93
CA SER A 104 -9.36 19.15 16.18
C SER A 104 -9.96 19.73 17.47
N TYR A 105 -9.13 20.05 18.47
CA TYR A 105 -9.57 20.74 19.69
C TYR A 105 -9.66 22.27 19.55
N GLY A 106 -9.42 22.81 18.35
CA GLY A 106 -9.53 24.25 18.07
C GLY A 106 -8.25 25.06 18.33
N ARG A 107 -7.09 24.41 18.52
CA ARG A 107 -5.79 25.11 18.60
C ARG A 107 -5.36 25.59 17.22
N THR A 108 -5.54 26.88 16.95
CA THR A 108 -5.20 27.50 15.66
C THR A 108 -3.71 27.47 15.37
N ASP A 109 -2.86 27.65 16.39
CA ASP A 109 -1.40 27.56 16.26
C ASP A 109 -0.93 26.16 15.81
N ALA A 110 -1.60 25.10 16.27
CA ALA A 110 -1.33 23.73 15.80
C ALA A 110 -1.73 23.53 14.33
N LEU A 111 -2.90 24.06 13.93
CA LEU A 111 -3.36 23.99 12.54
C LEU A 111 -2.43 24.77 11.59
N GLU A 112 -2.01 25.97 11.98
CA GLU A 112 -1.07 26.79 11.22
C GLU A 112 0.30 26.12 11.08
N LEU A 113 0.80 25.52 12.17
CA LEU A 113 2.05 24.75 12.15
C LEU A 113 1.95 23.55 11.20
N LEU A 114 0.84 22.78 11.25
CA LEU A 114 0.59 21.68 10.32
C LEU A 114 0.56 22.14 8.87
N ARG A 115 -0.15 23.22 8.55
CA ARG A 115 -0.20 23.78 7.18
C ARG A 115 1.19 24.17 6.69
N ARG A 116 1.98 24.85 7.53
CA ARG A 116 3.36 25.22 7.18
C ARG A 116 4.24 23.99 6.99
N TYR A 117 4.07 22.96 7.80
CA TYR A 117 4.81 21.71 7.65
C TYR A 117 4.39 20.93 6.41
N ALA A 118 3.10 20.83 6.09
CA ALA A 118 2.65 20.27 4.82
C ALA A 118 3.23 21.05 3.62
N ALA A 119 3.38 22.38 3.74
CA ALA A 119 3.95 23.21 2.68
C ALA A 119 5.48 23.06 2.50
N HIS A 120 6.25 22.77 3.56
CA HIS A 120 7.72 22.84 3.49
C HIS A 120 8.49 21.69 4.16
N GLY A 121 7.84 20.89 5.00
CA GLY A 121 8.44 19.77 5.72
C GLY A 121 8.80 18.60 4.80
N VAL A 122 9.71 17.76 5.29
CA VAL A 122 10.18 16.55 4.59
C VAL A 122 9.08 15.50 4.55
N ASN A 123 8.47 15.18 5.70
CA ASN A 123 7.37 14.21 5.80
C ASN A 123 6.00 14.87 5.56
N TRP A 124 5.91 15.65 4.49
CA TRP A 124 4.73 16.46 4.16
C TRP A 124 3.46 15.65 3.91
N ALA A 125 3.59 14.42 3.39
CA ALA A 125 2.44 13.58 3.04
C ALA A 125 1.61 13.25 4.29
N TRP A 126 2.26 12.86 5.38
CA TRP A 126 1.60 12.60 6.66
C TRP A 126 0.88 13.85 7.18
N ALA A 127 1.53 15.02 7.13
CA ALA A 127 0.89 16.27 7.56
C ALA A 127 -0.32 16.63 6.68
N LEU A 128 -0.25 16.35 5.38
CA LEU A 128 -1.36 16.53 4.46
C LEU A 128 -2.52 15.59 4.80
N ASP A 129 -2.25 14.34 5.19
CA ASP A 129 -3.27 13.39 5.67
C ASP A 129 -3.93 13.87 6.98
N GLU A 130 -3.14 14.38 7.93
CA GLU A 130 -3.70 14.94 9.18
C GLU A 130 -4.61 16.15 8.91
N LEU A 131 -4.25 17.00 7.95
CA LEU A 131 -5.04 18.15 7.51
C LEU A 131 -6.27 17.74 6.71
N ALA A 132 -6.19 16.69 5.90
CA ALA A 132 -7.33 16.19 5.13
C ALA A 132 -8.53 15.84 6.02
N LEU A 133 -8.29 15.40 7.24
CA LEU A 133 -9.33 15.06 8.21
C LEU A 133 -9.90 16.26 8.98
N ARG A 134 -9.19 17.39 9.02
CA ARG A 134 -9.41 18.43 10.05
C ARG A 134 -9.49 19.84 9.53
N ASP A 135 -8.88 20.10 8.39
CA ASP A 135 -8.85 21.41 7.77
C ASP A 135 -10.05 21.63 6.85
N ASP A 136 -10.36 22.90 6.59
CA ASP A 136 -11.38 23.31 5.64
C ASP A 136 -10.85 23.29 4.19
N ASP A 137 -11.78 23.35 3.23
CA ASP A 137 -11.42 23.30 1.81
C ASP A 137 -10.60 24.53 1.37
N ALA A 138 -10.70 25.66 2.07
CA ALA A 138 -9.93 26.85 1.73
C ALA A 138 -8.45 26.67 2.09
N GLY A 139 -8.18 26.16 3.29
CA GLY A 139 -6.86 25.79 3.78
C GLY A 139 -6.21 24.72 2.90
N LEU A 140 -6.96 23.65 2.59
CA LEU A 140 -6.45 22.60 1.71
C LEU A 140 -6.15 23.12 0.30
N ARG A 141 -7.00 23.98 -0.31
CA ARG A 141 -6.68 24.59 -1.61
C ARG A 141 -5.44 25.47 -1.57
N ALA A 142 -5.18 26.17 -0.46
CA ALA A 142 -3.97 27.00 -0.33
C ALA A 142 -2.69 26.15 -0.42
N LEU A 143 -2.74 24.88 -0.02
CA LEU A 143 -1.60 23.95 -0.03
C LEU A 143 -1.29 23.34 -1.41
N ALA A 144 -2.21 23.42 -2.37
CA ALA A 144 -2.01 22.81 -3.69
C ALA A 144 -0.72 23.29 -4.38
N ALA A 145 -0.48 24.60 -4.38
CA ALA A 145 0.69 25.18 -5.05
C ALA A 145 2.03 24.74 -4.40
N PRO A 146 2.25 24.88 -3.07
CA PRO A 146 3.49 24.44 -2.46
C PRO A 146 3.69 22.92 -2.49
N VAL A 147 2.63 22.12 -2.41
CA VAL A 147 2.75 20.66 -2.55
C VAL A 147 3.15 20.28 -3.97
N LEU A 148 2.47 20.82 -4.99
CA LEU A 148 2.80 20.54 -6.39
C LEU A 148 4.17 21.08 -6.82
N ALA A 149 4.71 22.09 -6.15
CA ALA A 149 6.05 22.62 -6.43
C ALA A 149 7.18 21.64 -6.08
N ARG A 150 6.90 20.59 -5.30
CA ARG A 150 7.86 19.51 -5.00
C ARG A 150 8.17 18.62 -6.20
N PHE A 151 7.24 18.58 -7.15
CA PHE A 151 7.34 17.75 -8.34
C PHE A 151 7.77 18.62 -9.53
N PRO A 152 8.96 18.41 -10.10
CA PRO A 152 9.40 19.10 -11.32
C PRO A 152 8.38 18.99 -12.45
N ARG A 153 8.36 19.97 -13.37
CA ARG A 153 7.45 19.96 -14.54
C ARG A 153 8.10 19.25 -15.73
N ASP A 154 8.46 18.01 -15.50
CA ASP A 154 9.02 17.09 -16.49
C ASP A 154 8.36 15.70 -16.32
N PRO A 155 8.60 14.75 -17.25
CA PRO A 155 7.97 13.44 -17.17
C PRO A 155 8.30 12.65 -15.89
N GLU A 156 9.46 12.87 -15.27
CA GLU A 156 9.86 12.20 -14.04
C GLU A 156 9.07 12.74 -12.84
N GLY A 157 9.00 14.07 -12.69
CA GLY A 157 8.20 14.71 -11.65
C GLY A 157 6.70 14.44 -11.79
N ASP A 158 6.18 14.33 -13.01
CA ASP A 158 4.78 13.96 -13.22
C ASP A 158 4.51 12.48 -12.85
N ALA A 159 5.48 11.57 -13.05
CA ALA A 159 5.38 10.18 -12.60
C ALA A 159 5.45 10.08 -11.05
N GLU A 160 6.34 10.82 -10.41
CA GLU A 160 6.41 10.92 -8.95
C GLU A 160 5.12 11.49 -8.34
N LEU A 161 4.53 12.51 -8.99
CA LEU A 161 3.24 13.06 -8.58
C LEU A 161 2.13 12.01 -8.69
N ALA A 162 2.10 11.23 -9.78
CA ALA A 162 1.13 10.15 -9.94
C ALA A 162 1.26 9.07 -8.85
N VAL A 163 2.48 8.74 -8.44
CA VAL A 163 2.75 7.85 -7.30
C VAL A 163 2.18 8.44 -6.01
N ALA A 164 2.49 9.70 -5.71
CA ALA A 164 2.02 10.38 -4.50
C ALA A 164 0.48 10.47 -4.43
N VAL A 165 -0.18 10.77 -5.55
CA VAL A 165 -1.66 10.81 -5.64
C VAL A 165 -2.27 9.42 -5.45
N ARG A 166 -1.65 8.37 -6.00
CA ARG A 166 -2.12 6.99 -5.92
C ARG A 166 -1.99 6.40 -4.52
N ASP A 167 -0.87 6.69 -3.86
CA ASP A 167 -0.50 6.09 -2.57
C ASP A 167 -0.94 6.96 -1.37
N ALA A 168 -1.57 8.11 -1.63
CA ALA A 168 -2.15 8.97 -0.61
C ALA A 168 -3.14 8.20 0.28
N PHE A 169 -2.94 8.30 1.60
CA PHE A 169 -3.86 7.68 2.56
C PHE A 169 -5.20 8.42 2.58
N GLU A 170 -5.18 9.76 2.64
CA GLU A 170 -6.39 10.57 2.53
C GLU A 170 -6.58 11.16 1.12
N PRO A 171 -7.62 10.75 0.36
CA PRO A 171 -7.79 11.19 -1.02
C PRO A 171 -8.41 12.59 -1.13
N ARG A 172 -8.91 13.18 -0.04
CA ARG A 172 -9.68 14.44 -0.06
C ARG A 172 -8.90 15.63 -0.66
N PRO A 173 -7.63 15.91 -0.28
CA PRO A 173 -6.90 17.04 -0.85
C PRO A 173 -6.73 16.92 -2.37
N TRP A 174 -6.40 15.72 -2.84
CA TRP A 174 -6.19 15.45 -4.27
C TRP A 174 -7.48 15.62 -5.08
N ARG A 175 -8.61 15.10 -4.59
CA ARG A 175 -9.92 15.33 -5.22
C ARG A 175 -10.27 16.82 -5.28
N LEU A 176 -10.04 17.53 -4.18
CA LEU A 176 -10.29 18.96 -4.10
C LEU A 176 -9.42 19.76 -5.10
N TRP A 177 -8.18 19.34 -5.30
CA TRP A 177 -7.26 20.00 -6.23
C TRP A 177 -7.51 19.63 -7.69
N ALA A 178 -8.09 18.45 -7.97
CA ALA A 178 -8.55 18.08 -9.31
C ALA A 178 -9.67 19.03 -9.81
N ASP A 179 -10.47 19.57 -8.88
CA ASP A 179 -11.54 20.54 -9.11
C ASP A 179 -11.12 21.99 -8.74
N ASP A 180 -9.81 22.28 -8.68
CA ASP A 180 -9.32 23.61 -8.29
C ASP A 180 -9.69 24.67 -9.34
N PRO A 181 -10.12 25.89 -8.94
CA PRO A 181 -10.41 26.96 -9.88
C PRO A 181 -9.20 27.42 -10.70
N ARG A 182 -7.98 27.11 -10.27
CA ARG A 182 -6.75 27.38 -11.02
C ARG A 182 -6.51 26.22 -11.98
N GLU A 183 -6.76 26.45 -13.26
CA GLU A 183 -6.68 25.42 -14.31
C GLU A 183 -5.33 24.67 -14.34
N SER A 184 -4.22 25.36 -14.06
CA SER A 184 -2.88 24.75 -14.02
C SER A 184 -2.72 23.71 -12.91
N ILE A 185 -3.45 23.82 -11.80
CA ILE A 185 -3.47 22.85 -10.70
C ILE A 185 -4.42 21.72 -11.05
N ALA A 186 -5.66 22.06 -11.43
CA ALA A 186 -6.69 21.09 -11.79
C ALA A 186 -6.23 20.13 -12.90
N THR A 187 -5.70 20.66 -14.00
CA THR A 187 -5.19 19.85 -15.11
C THR A 187 -4.08 18.92 -14.66
N ARG A 188 -3.13 19.41 -13.85
CA ARG A 188 -1.97 18.62 -13.41
C ARG A 188 -2.38 17.47 -12.49
N VAL A 189 -3.28 17.72 -11.55
CA VAL A 189 -3.75 16.69 -10.61
C VAL A 189 -4.65 15.68 -11.32
N ARG A 190 -5.51 16.11 -12.27
CA ARG A 190 -6.30 15.19 -13.10
C ARG A 190 -5.42 14.25 -13.94
N ALA A 191 -4.37 14.79 -14.57
CA ALA A 191 -3.42 13.97 -15.33
C ALA A 191 -2.74 12.90 -14.44
N ALA A 192 -2.33 13.27 -13.22
CA ALA A 192 -1.75 12.33 -12.26
C ALA A 192 -2.72 11.20 -11.85
N HIS A 193 -4.01 11.51 -11.66
CA HIS A 193 -5.06 10.50 -11.41
C HIS A 193 -5.24 9.52 -12.58
N GLU A 194 -5.21 10.03 -13.82
CA GLU A 194 -5.35 9.21 -15.03
C GLU A 194 -4.18 8.25 -15.18
N THR A 195 -2.94 8.73 -15.02
CA THR A 195 -1.73 7.89 -15.07
C THR A 195 -1.77 6.76 -14.04
N GLY A 196 -2.11 7.05 -12.78
CA GLY A 196 -2.21 6.02 -11.73
C GLY A 196 -3.29 4.96 -12.01
N SER A 197 -4.37 5.35 -12.69
CA SER A 197 -5.43 4.43 -13.13
C SER A 197 -4.96 3.56 -14.29
N PHE A 198 -4.26 4.13 -15.27
CA PHE A 198 -3.71 3.41 -16.41
C PHE A 198 -2.64 2.40 -15.97
N ASP A 199 -1.74 2.75 -15.06
CA ASP A 199 -0.73 1.83 -14.50
C ASP A 199 -1.36 0.62 -13.81
N ARG A 200 -2.49 0.82 -13.11
CA ARG A 200 -3.23 -0.28 -12.47
C ARG A 200 -3.83 -1.20 -13.54
N TRP A 201 -4.43 -0.62 -14.57
CA TRP A 201 -5.02 -1.38 -15.67
C TRP A 201 -3.96 -2.14 -16.47
N GLN A 202 -2.82 -1.51 -16.77
CA GLN A 202 -1.70 -2.14 -17.45
C GLN A 202 -1.10 -3.28 -16.62
N ARG A 203 -0.98 -3.12 -15.29
CA ARG A 203 -0.57 -4.23 -14.40
C ARG A 203 -1.56 -5.37 -14.38
N GLN A 204 -2.86 -5.09 -14.47
CA GLN A 204 -3.90 -6.11 -14.54
C GLN A 204 -3.89 -6.85 -15.88
N MET A 205 -3.63 -6.15 -16.99
CA MET A 205 -3.51 -6.77 -18.31
C MET A 205 -2.20 -7.55 -18.49
N ASN A 206 -1.13 -7.08 -17.86
CA ASN A 206 0.20 -7.71 -17.91
C ASN A 206 0.49 -8.57 -16.68
N SER A 207 -0.52 -8.94 -15.88
CA SER A 207 -0.30 -9.78 -14.71
C SER A 207 0.08 -11.18 -15.17
N THR A 208 1.38 -11.44 -15.28
CA THR A 208 1.92 -12.79 -15.14
C THR A 208 1.79 -13.12 -13.66
N GLY A 209 0.62 -13.62 -13.26
CA GLY A 209 0.40 -14.13 -11.91
C GLY A 209 1.52 -15.11 -11.51
N PRO A 210 1.68 -15.43 -10.22
CA PRO A 210 2.70 -16.39 -9.78
C PRO A 210 2.52 -17.68 -10.59
N ARG A 211 3.42 -17.93 -11.54
CA ARG A 211 3.45 -19.19 -12.27
C ARG A 211 3.78 -20.25 -11.21
N PRO A 212 2.91 -21.22 -10.96
CA PRO A 212 3.31 -22.40 -10.21
C PRO A 212 4.62 -22.91 -10.84
N GLY A 213 5.60 -23.36 -10.05
CA GLY A 213 6.87 -23.90 -10.57
C GLY A 213 6.74 -25.21 -11.37
N TRP A 214 5.55 -25.47 -11.92
CA TRP A 214 5.19 -26.61 -12.73
C TRP A 214 5.39 -26.26 -14.19
N SER A 215 6.11 -27.11 -14.92
CA SER A 215 6.16 -27.05 -16.37
C SER A 215 4.91 -27.68 -17.00
N VAL A 216 4.64 -27.38 -18.27
CA VAL A 216 3.59 -28.07 -19.06
C VAL A 216 3.74 -29.59 -18.99
N ARG A 217 4.97 -30.09 -19.16
CA ARG A 217 5.31 -31.50 -18.95
C ARG A 217 4.94 -32.04 -17.56
N ALA A 218 5.22 -31.30 -16.48
CA ALA A 218 4.87 -31.73 -15.12
C ALA A 218 3.35 -31.84 -14.92
N VAL A 219 2.57 -30.96 -15.58
CA VAL A 219 1.11 -31.04 -15.57
C VAL A 219 0.61 -32.28 -16.31
N PHE A 220 1.18 -32.61 -17.46
CA PHE A 220 0.85 -33.83 -18.20
C PHE A 220 1.22 -35.11 -17.43
N GLU A 221 2.41 -35.15 -16.84
CA GLU A 221 2.84 -36.28 -15.99
C GLU A 221 1.91 -36.47 -14.78
N TRP A 222 1.43 -35.38 -14.18
CA TRP A 222 0.46 -35.44 -13.09
C TRP A 222 -0.90 -35.98 -13.54
N ALA A 223 -1.39 -35.55 -14.71
CA ALA A 223 -2.63 -36.06 -15.29
C ALA A 223 -2.54 -37.58 -15.56
N GLU A 224 -1.40 -38.03 -16.08
CA GLU A 224 -1.14 -39.45 -16.35
C GLU A 224 -1.10 -40.29 -15.07
N GLN A 225 -0.40 -39.82 -14.03
CA GLN A 225 -0.40 -40.49 -12.73
C GLN A 225 -1.82 -40.64 -12.13
N GLY A 226 -2.72 -39.71 -12.46
CA GLY A 226 -4.14 -39.81 -12.14
C GLY A 226 -4.77 -41.03 -12.81
N VAL A 227 -4.59 -41.15 -14.13
CA VAL A 227 -5.10 -42.28 -14.93
C VAL A 227 -4.58 -43.62 -14.39
N GLU A 228 -3.27 -43.73 -14.13
CA GLU A 228 -2.66 -44.95 -13.56
C GLU A 228 -3.26 -45.34 -12.20
N ARG A 229 -3.72 -44.36 -11.41
CA ARG A 229 -4.37 -44.55 -10.11
C ARG A 229 -5.90 -44.67 -10.21
N GLY A 230 -6.47 -44.66 -11.42
CA GLY A 230 -7.90 -44.73 -11.66
C GLY A 230 -8.67 -43.45 -11.33
N THR A 231 -8.00 -42.30 -11.27
CA THR A 231 -8.60 -40.97 -11.01
C THR A 231 -8.38 -40.05 -12.21
N ALA A 232 -9.45 -39.68 -12.93
CA ALA A 232 -9.35 -38.77 -14.05
C ALA A 232 -9.01 -37.33 -13.60
N LEU A 233 -7.80 -36.85 -13.90
CA LEU A 233 -7.31 -35.52 -13.53
C LEU A 233 -7.19 -34.53 -14.69
N HIS A 234 -7.67 -34.88 -15.89
CA HIS A 234 -7.46 -34.07 -17.10
C HIS A 234 -8.12 -32.68 -17.03
N VAL A 235 -9.33 -32.54 -16.47
CA VAL A 235 -10.01 -31.24 -16.29
C VAL A 235 -9.28 -30.31 -15.29
N PRO A 236 -8.88 -30.74 -14.08
CA PRO A 236 -8.05 -29.89 -13.22
C PRO A 236 -6.66 -29.64 -13.79
N ALA A 237 -6.05 -30.59 -14.52
CA ALA A 237 -4.78 -30.39 -15.19
C ALA A 237 -4.86 -29.35 -16.32
N ALA A 238 -5.96 -29.30 -17.09
CA ALA A 238 -6.17 -28.29 -18.12
C ALA A 238 -6.25 -26.88 -17.53
N ARG A 239 -6.90 -26.73 -16.36
CA ARG A 239 -6.90 -25.46 -15.60
C ARG A 239 -5.50 -25.08 -15.10
N CYS A 240 -4.66 -26.06 -14.75
CA CYS A 240 -3.25 -25.79 -14.44
C CYS A 240 -2.50 -25.29 -15.67
N LEU A 241 -2.74 -25.84 -16.87
CA LEU A 241 -2.13 -25.35 -18.12
C LEU A 241 -2.45 -23.88 -18.38
N THR A 242 -3.66 -23.40 -18.08
CA THR A 242 -4.01 -21.97 -18.17
C THR A 242 -3.09 -21.07 -17.33
N ALA A 243 -2.53 -21.58 -16.24
CA ALA A 243 -1.64 -20.83 -15.35
C ALA A 243 -0.14 -21.01 -15.66
N VAL A 244 0.27 -22.10 -16.33
CA VAL A 244 1.69 -22.44 -16.54
C VAL A 244 2.15 -22.32 -17.99
N ALA A 245 1.27 -22.53 -18.97
CA ALA A 245 1.64 -22.56 -20.38
C ALA A 245 1.83 -21.14 -20.95
N GLY A 246 2.96 -20.93 -21.62
CA GLY A 246 3.23 -19.76 -22.45
C GLY A 246 3.00 -20.03 -23.94
N PRO A 247 3.03 -19.00 -24.80
CA PRO A 247 2.96 -19.16 -26.25
C PRO A 247 4.01 -20.12 -26.82
N GLU A 248 5.19 -20.20 -26.18
CA GLU A 248 6.30 -21.10 -26.51
C GLU A 248 5.95 -22.58 -26.34
N ASP A 249 5.01 -22.91 -25.45
CA ASP A 249 4.65 -24.30 -25.14
C ASP A 249 3.59 -24.87 -26.09
N ARG A 250 3.03 -24.05 -26.98
CA ARG A 250 1.93 -24.46 -27.87
C ARG A 250 2.27 -25.72 -28.66
N SER A 251 3.47 -25.81 -29.22
CA SER A 251 3.88 -26.99 -30.00
C SER A 251 3.92 -28.26 -29.17
N GLU A 252 4.32 -28.16 -27.89
CA GLU A 252 4.33 -29.30 -26.96
C GLU A 252 2.91 -29.75 -26.63
N ILE A 253 1.98 -28.80 -26.41
CA ILE A 253 0.58 -29.09 -26.09
C ILE A 253 -0.15 -29.71 -27.28
N VAL A 254 0.06 -29.19 -28.50
CA VAL A 254 -0.52 -29.76 -29.72
C VAL A 254 0.00 -31.18 -29.96
N GLU A 255 1.29 -31.42 -29.76
CA GLU A 255 1.85 -32.78 -29.89
C GLU A 255 1.27 -33.72 -28.84
N ALA A 256 1.13 -33.25 -27.59
CA ALA A 256 0.50 -34.01 -26.52
C ALA A 256 -0.96 -34.36 -26.85
N ALA A 257 -1.74 -33.49 -27.49
CA ALA A 257 -3.10 -33.79 -27.95
C ALA A 257 -3.13 -34.86 -29.06
N ARG A 258 -2.16 -34.83 -29.98
CA ARG A 258 -2.05 -35.79 -31.10
C ARG A 258 -1.69 -37.19 -30.64
N SER A 259 -0.62 -37.30 -29.85
CA SER A 259 0.09 -38.58 -29.65
C SER A 259 0.49 -38.86 -28.21
N GLY A 260 0.13 -37.98 -27.26
CA GLY A 260 0.49 -38.13 -25.85
C GLY A 260 -0.10 -39.36 -25.16
N THR A 261 0.24 -39.54 -23.89
CA THR A 261 -0.41 -40.54 -23.03
C THR A 261 -1.88 -40.17 -22.78
N GLU A 262 -2.68 -41.10 -22.26
CA GLU A 262 -4.13 -40.88 -22.10
C GLU A 262 -4.44 -39.62 -21.28
N GLY A 263 -3.79 -39.46 -20.12
CA GLY A 263 -3.96 -38.29 -19.27
C GLY A 263 -3.49 -37.00 -19.94
N ALA A 264 -2.37 -37.05 -20.65
CA ALA A 264 -1.81 -35.89 -21.37
C ALA A 264 -2.71 -35.46 -22.55
N ARG A 265 -3.21 -36.42 -23.35
CA ARG A 265 -4.11 -36.18 -24.48
C ARG A 265 -5.41 -35.56 -24.05
N CYS A 266 -6.08 -36.13 -23.03
CA CYS A 266 -7.32 -35.57 -22.50
C CYS A 266 -7.11 -34.15 -21.97
N THR A 267 -6.00 -33.91 -21.27
CA THR A 267 -5.66 -32.59 -20.72
C THR A 267 -5.42 -31.56 -21.83
N ALA A 268 -4.64 -31.92 -22.84
CA ALA A 268 -4.29 -31.05 -23.95
C ALA A 268 -5.52 -30.72 -24.82
N LEU A 269 -6.37 -31.71 -25.13
CA LEU A 269 -7.61 -31.49 -25.88
C LEU A 269 -8.55 -30.55 -25.13
N HIS A 270 -8.77 -30.78 -23.83
CA HIS A 270 -9.64 -29.91 -23.03
C HIS A 270 -9.12 -28.47 -22.95
N TYR A 271 -7.80 -28.31 -22.73
CA TYR A 271 -7.16 -26.99 -22.72
C TYR A 271 -7.27 -26.26 -24.07
N LEU A 272 -7.02 -26.94 -25.19
CA LEU A 272 -7.08 -26.36 -26.53
C LEU A 272 -8.52 -26.00 -26.93
N SER A 273 -9.50 -26.80 -26.50
CA SER A 273 -10.93 -26.50 -26.68
C SER A 273 -11.35 -25.23 -25.94
N ASP A 274 -11.01 -25.13 -24.65
CA ASP A 274 -11.29 -23.93 -23.85
C ASP A 274 -10.61 -22.67 -24.42
N ALA A 275 -9.41 -22.83 -24.96
CA ALA A 275 -8.65 -21.75 -25.59
C ALA A 275 -9.12 -21.37 -27.00
N ASN A 276 -10.07 -22.13 -27.60
CA ASN A 276 -10.47 -22.03 -29.00
C ASN A 276 -9.28 -22.06 -29.99
N ASP A 277 -8.33 -22.98 -29.78
CA ASP A 277 -7.17 -23.12 -30.66
C ASP A 277 -7.63 -23.54 -32.08
N PRO A 278 -7.08 -22.93 -33.16
CA PRO A 278 -7.51 -23.22 -34.52
C PRO A 278 -7.32 -24.68 -34.96
N GLU A 279 -6.39 -25.43 -34.36
CA GLU A 279 -6.16 -26.84 -34.71
C GLU A 279 -7.06 -27.81 -33.92
N VAL A 280 -7.85 -27.33 -32.95
CA VAL A 280 -8.53 -28.22 -32.00
C VAL A 280 -9.54 -29.16 -32.66
N LEU A 281 -10.25 -28.71 -33.69
CA LEU A 281 -11.25 -29.54 -34.38
C LEU A 281 -10.60 -30.75 -35.07
N ASP A 282 -9.47 -30.54 -35.76
CA ASP A 282 -8.72 -31.63 -36.41
C ASP A 282 -8.17 -32.62 -35.38
N LEU A 283 -7.76 -32.11 -34.21
CA LEU A 283 -7.28 -32.93 -33.09
C LEU A 283 -8.40 -33.76 -32.46
N ILE A 284 -9.60 -33.18 -32.30
CA ILE A 284 -10.79 -33.89 -31.81
C ILE A 284 -11.21 -34.99 -32.80
N GLU A 285 -11.23 -34.70 -34.10
CA GLU A 285 -11.52 -35.71 -35.13
C GLU A 285 -10.50 -36.85 -35.12
N GLY A 286 -9.21 -36.53 -35.00
CA GLY A 286 -8.15 -37.53 -34.88
C GLY A 286 -8.27 -38.38 -33.62
N ALA A 287 -8.63 -37.76 -32.49
CA ALA A 287 -8.91 -38.44 -31.23
C ALA A 287 -10.12 -39.37 -31.35
N ALA A 288 -11.21 -38.94 -31.98
CA ALA A 288 -12.40 -39.76 -32.19
C ALA A 288 -12.14 -40.99 -33.08
N ALA A 289 -11.23 -40.87 -34.06
CA ALA A 289 -10.92 -41.95 -34.98
C ALA A 289 -9.97 -43.02 -34.41
N THR A 290 -9.06 -42.63 -33.51
CA THR A 290 -7.91 -43.47 -33.10
C THR A 290 -7.68 -43.56 -31.59
N GLY A 291 -8.38 -42.76 -30.80
CA GLY A 291 -8.20 -42.66 -29.36
C GLY A 291 -8.88 -43.80 -28.59
N PRO A 292 -8.35 -44.13 -27.40
CA PRO A 292 -9.08 -44.96 -26.44
C PRO A 292 -10.33 -44.22 -25.93
N THR A 293 -11.33 -44.96 -25.45
CA THR A 293 -12.63 -44.39 -25.02
C THR A 293 -12.53 -43.14 -24.15
N PRO A 294 -11.64 -43.06 -23.13
CA PRO A 294 -11.53 -41.86 -22.29
C PRO A 294 -11.07 -40.60 -23.05
N VAL A 295 -10.23 -40.76 -24.07
CA VAL A 295 -9.76 -39.66 -24.93
C VAL A 295 -10.87 -39.20 -25.86
N VAL A 296 -11.66 -40.14 -26.40
CA VAL A 296 -12.82 -39.80 -27.25
C VAL A 296 -13.85 -39.01 -26.45
N GLU A 297 -14.15 -39.46 -25.23
CA GLU A 297 -15.09 -38.78 -24.34
C GLU A 297 -14.60 -37.37 -23.94
N ALA A 298 -13.32 -37.22 -23.60
CA ALA A 298 -12.74 -35.92 -23.25
C ALA A 298 -12.67 -34.95 -24.45
N ALA A 299 -12.58 -35.46 -25.67
CA ALA A 299 -12.50 -34.64 -26.88
C ALA A 299 -13.84 -33.96 -27.24
N VAL A 300 -14.97 -34.52 -26.78
CA VAL A 300 -16.32 -34.06 -27.13
C VAL A 300 -17.08 -33.42 -25.96
N ALA A 301 -16.43 -33.32 -24.79
CA ALA A 301 -16.98 -32.75 -23.57
C ALA A 301 -16.71 -31.24 -23.47
#